data_AF-A0A7S0WFJ5-F1
#
_entry.id   AF-A0A7S0WFJ5-F1
#
_cell.length_a   1.000
_cell.length_b   1.000
_cell.length_c   1.000
_cell.angle_alpha   90.00
_cell.angle_beta   90.00
_cell.angle_gamma   90.00
#
_symmetry.space_group_name_H-M   'P 1'
#
loop_
_entity.id
_entity.type
_entity.pdbx_description
1 polymer ?
#
loop_
_entity_poly.entity_id
_entity_poly.type
_entity_poly.pdbx_seq_one_letter_code
_entity_poly.pdbx_strand_id
1 'polypeptide(L)'
;SDDGSRAYALDEYVEHAGRGEALTLAFADACCAMTHTGWSLRNLAILASVRWGATTLDVVCVRLRKGRVAAEACVAFTMDVPKCNDTSTLKVVGWERNARGKTGPRKVDLGASMDPTQLATQAVDLNL
;
A
#
# COMPACT_ATOMS: atom_id res chain seq x y z
N SER A 1 23.51 0.92 5.35
CA SER A 1 23.37 -0.13 6.37
C SER A 1 24.68 -0.89 6.47
N ASP A 2 24.81 -1.80 7.44
CA ASP A 2 26.03 -2.59 7.68
C ASP A 2 26.42 -3.50 6.50
N ASP A 3 25.49 -3.74 5.58
CA ASP A 3 25.66 -4.46 4.30
C ASP A 3 26.09 -3.55 3.13
N GLY A 4 26.32 -2.25 3.37
CA GLY A 4 26.65 -1.28 2.32
C GLY A 4 25.45 -0.75 1.53
N SER A 5 24.25 -1.27 1.75
CA SER A 5 23.04 -0.80 1.07
C SER A 5 22.69 0.64 1.49
N ARG A 6 22.21 1.43 0.54
CA ARG A 6 21.82 2.83 0.73
C ARG A 6 20.42 3.05 0.16
N ALA A 7 19.63 3.88 0.83
CA ALA A 7 18.33 4.29 0.35
C ALA A 7 18.47 5.64 -0.35
N TYR A 8 17.81 5.76 -1.50
CA TYR A 8 17.78 6.96 -2.34
C TYR A 8 16.34 7.34 -2.63
N ALA A 9 16.12 8.59 -3.04
CA ALA A 9 14.81 9.04 -3.48
C ALA A 9 14.46 8.46 -4.87
N LEU A 10 13.18 8.40 -5.20
CA LEU A 10 12.69 7.77 -6.44
C LEU A 10 13.07 8.54 -7.71
N ASP A 11 13.37 9.84 -7.60
CA ASP A 11 13.84 10.69 -8.69
C ASP A 11 15.30 10.42 -9.07
N GLU A 12 16.11 9.89 -8.15
CA GLU A 12 17.50 9.47 -8.39
C GLU A 12 17.60 8.14 -9.16
N TYR A 13 16.49 7.41 -9.35
CA TYR A 13 16.49 6.08 -9.98
C TYR A 13 17.23 6.05 -11.32
N VAL A 14 16.97 7.01 -12.21
CA VAL A 14 17.54 7.02 -13.58
C VAL A 14 19.06 7.17 -13.54
N GLU A 15 19.57 7.95 -12.60
CA GLU A 15 21.01 8.15 -12.43
C GLU A 15 21.69 6.86 -11.99
N HIS A 16 21.17 6.20 -10.95
CA HIS A 16 21.74 4.94 -10.47
C HIS A 16 21.55 3.78 -11.45
N ALA A 17 20.41 3.73 -12.15
CA ALA A 17 20.17 2.75 -13.20
C ALA A 17 21.14 2.94 -14.38
N GLY A 18 21.44 4.20 -14.75
CA GLY A 18 22.42 4.53 -15.79
C GLY A 18 23.86 4.13 -15.45
N ARG A 19 24.19 4.03 -14.15
CA ARG A 19 25.48 3.49 -13.67
C ARG A 19 25.52 1.96 -13.64
N GLY A 20 24.40 1.28 -13.92
CA GLY A 20 24.30 -0.18 -13.88
C GLY A 20 24.25 -0.75 -12.46
N GLU A 21 23.86 0.04 -11.46
CA GLU A 21 23.71 -0.43 -10.09
C GLU A 21 22.49 -1.38 -9.97
N ALA A 22 22.58 -2.39 -9.11
CA ALA A 22 21.44 -3.24 -8.79
C ALA A 22 20.48 -2.48 -7.86
N LEU A 23 19.25 -2.26 -8.33
CA LEU A 23 18.27 -1.41 -7.65
C LEU A 23 17.06 -2.20 -7.20
N THR A 24 16.70 -2.02 -5.92
CA THR A 24 15.52 -2.60 -5.30
C THR A 24 14.55 -1.50 -4.92
N LEU A 25 13.32 -1.56 -5.45
CA LEU A 25 12.24 -0.66 -5.07
C LEU A 25 11.69 -1.07 -3.70
N ALA A 26 11.94 -0.25 -2.68
CA ALA A 26 11.34 -0.41 -1.36
C ALA A 26 10.13 0.53 -1.19
N PHE A 27 9.03 0.03 -0.63
CA PHE A 27 7.87 0.87 -0.27
C PHE A 27 7.19 0.40 1.02
N ALA A 28 6.54 1.34 1.72
CA ALA A 28 5.74 1.03 2.89
C ALA A 28 4.46 0.29 2.50
N ASP A 29 4.34 -0.97 2.92
CA ASP A 29 3.22 -1.84 2.57
C ASP A 29 2.26 -1.99 3.76
N ALA A 30 1.00 -1.64 3.54
CA ALA A 30 -0.08 -1.79 4.52
C ALA A 30 -0.74 -3.18 4.49
N CYS A 31 -0.40 -4.04 3.52
CA CYS A 31 -0.92 -5.40 3.45
C CYS A 31 -0.35 -6.26 4.58
N CYS A 32 -1.20 -7.03 5.25
CA CYS A 32 -0.79 -7.96 6.30
C CYS A 32 -0.61 -9.41 5.80
N ALA A 33 -0.95 -9.69 4.54
CA ALA A 33 -0.87 -11.05 3.99
C ALA A 33 0.58 -11.42 3.65
N MET A 34 1.04 -12.59 4.08
CA MET A 34 2.41 -13.04 3.85
C MET A 34 2.74 -13.32 2.38
N THR A 35 1.72 -13.56 1.55
CA THR A 35 1.86 -13.97 0.14
C THR A 35 1.39 -12.92 -0.87
N HIS A 36 0.88 -11.78 -0.41
CA HIS A 36 0.34 -10.73 -1.27
C HIS A 36 0.85 -9.37 -0.86
N THR A 37 1.05 -8.49 -1.83
CA THR A 37 1.47 -7.10 -1.61
C THR A 37 0.29 -6.16 -1.43
N GLY A 38 0.58 -4.96 -0.93
CA GLY A 38 -0.37 -3.87 -0.87
C GLY A 38 -0.77 -3.31 -2.22
N TRP A 39 -1.92 -2.65 -2.23
CA TRP A 39 -2.50 -2.07 -3.42
C TRP A 39 -1.65 -0.97 -4.06
N SER A 40 -0.85 -0.27 -3.25
CA SER A 40 0.02 0.85 -3.66
C SER A 40 1.10 0.45 -4.67
N LEU A 41 1.54 -0.82 -4.69
CA LEU A 41 2.52 -1.30 -5.64
C LEU A 41 2.08 -1.09 -7.10
N ARG A 42 0.76 -1.14 -7.40
CA ARG A 42 0.25 -0.89 -8.75
C ARG A 42 0.65 0.48 -9.28
N ASN A 43 0.57 1.50 -8.43
CA ASN A 43 0.90 2.87 -8.81
C ASN A 43 2.41 3.02 -9.04
N LEU A 44 3.22 2.37 -8.20
CA LEU A 44 4.67 2.35 -8.34
C LEU A 44 5.13 1.58 -9.58
N ALA A 45 4.44 0.49 -9.94
CA ALA A 45 4.71 -0.25 -11.16
C ALA A 45 4.40 0.59 -12.42
N ILE A 46 3.31 1.39 -12.40
CA ILE A 46 3.02 2.35 -13.46
C ILE A 46 4.10 3.42 -13.54
N LEU A 47 4.53 3.99 -12.40
CA LEU A 47 5.65 4.94 -12.35
C LEU A 47 6.90 4.35 -13.01
N ALA A 48 7.28 3.14 -12.64
CA ALA A 48 8.46 2.47 -13.18
C ALA A 48 8.35 2.22 -14.68
N SER A 49 7.18 1.81 -15.16
CA SER A 49 6.92 1.60 -16.58
C SER A 49 7.02 2.89 -17.38
N VAL A 50 6.30 3.93 -16.95
CA VAL A 50 6.14 5.18 -17.71
C VAL A 50 7.36 6.10 -17.58
N ARG A 51 7.92 6.22 -16.37
CA ARG A 51 9.00 7.19 -16.09
C ARG A 51 10.38 6.59 -16.27
N TRP A 52 10.56 5.31 -15.94
CA TRP A 52 11.87 4.67 -15.99
C TRP A 52 12.04 3.72 -17.19
N GLY A 53 10.95 3.36 -17.87
CA GLY A 53 10.99 2.36 -18.94
C GLY A 53 11.41 0.97 -18.43
N ALA A 54 11.30 0.72 -17.13
CA ALA A 54 11.72 -0.54 -16.52
C ALA A 54 10.80 -1.68 -16.97
N THR A 55 11.39 -2.82 -17.34
CA THR A 55 10.66 -4.04 -17.71
C THR A 55 10.61 -5.05 -16.58
N THR A 56 11.49 -4.91 -15.59
CA THR A 56 11.61 -5.81 -14.43
C THR A 56 11.97 -4.96 -13.22
N LEU A 57 11.43 -5.31 -12.05
CA LEU A 57 11.74 -4.67 -10.78
C LEU A 57 11.97 -5.71 -9.70
N ASP A 58 13.06 -5.52 -8.95
CA ASP A 58 13.20 -6.11 -7.63
C ASP A 58 12.47 -5.22 -6.61
N VAL A 59 11.61 -5.82 -5.81
CA VAL A 59 10.71 -5.10 -4.90
C VAL A 59 10.84 -5.64 -3.49
N VAL A 60 10.85 -4.74 -2.51
CA VAL A 60 10.72 -5.06 -1.08
C VAL A 60 9.52 -4.31 -0.50
N CYS A 61 8.53 -5.07 -0.05
CA CYS A 61 7.39 -4.58 0.72
C CYS A 61 7.80 -4.43 2.17
N VAL A 62 8.04 -3.20 2.62
CA VAL A 62 8.48 -2.90 3.99
C VAL A 62 7.27 -2.84 4.90
N ARG A 63 7.23 -3.73 5.90
CA ARG A 63 6.10 -3.87 6.82
C ARG A 63 6.52 -3.69 8.26
N LEU A 64 5.58 -3.17 9.04
CA LEU A 64 5.77 -2.90 10.46
C LEU A 64 5.05 -3.95 11.31
N ARG A 65 5.67 -4.35 12.43
CA ARG A 65 5.01 -4.99 13.56
C ARG A 65 5.33 -4.22 14.83
N LYS A 66 4.31 -3.93 15.64
CA LYS A 66 4.45 -3.16 16.89
C LYS A 66 5.24 -1.85 16.72
N GLY A 67 5.02 -1.15 15.59
CA GLY A 67 5.65 0.14 15.28
C GLY A 67 7.10 0.07 14.77
N ARG A 68 7.65 -1.12 14.49
CA ARG A 68 9.01 -1.29 13.96
C ARG A 68 9.02 -2.17 12.72
N VAL A 69 10.00 -1.96 11.83
CA VAL A 69 10.20 -2.84 10.67
C VAL A 69 10.48 -4.24 11.16
N ALA A 70 9.74 -5.20 10.62
CA ALA A 70 9.84 -6.61 10.96
C ALA A 70 10.19 -7.38 9.70
N ALA A 71 11.45 -7.80 9.57
CA ALA A 71 11.96 -8.46 8.37
C ALA A 71 11.15 -9.71 8.00
N GLU A 72 10.66 -10.44 9.00
CA GLU A 72 9.82 -11.64 8.82
C GLU A 72 8.40 -11.33 8.31
N ALA A 73 7.96 -10.08 8.40
CA ALA A 73 6.69 -9.62 7.83
C ALA A 73 6.87 -9.05 6.42
N CYS A 74 8.06 -8.55 6.09
CA CYS A 74 8.38 -8.01 4.78
C CYS A 74 8.33 -9.09 3.70
N VAL A 75 8.03 -8.68 2.47
CA VAL A 75 7.96 -9.58 1.31
C VAL A 75 8.85 -9.01 0.22
N ALA A 76 9.80 -9.82 -0.27
CA ALA A 76 10.73 -9.46 -1.32
C ALA A 76 10.55 -10.39 -2.52
N PHE A 77 10.51 -9.83 -3.73
CA PHE A 77 10.34 -10.60 -4.96
C PHE A 77 10.71 -9.75 -6.18
N THR A 78 10.95 -10.43 -7.30
CA THR A 78 11.12 -9.81 -8.62
C THR A 78 9.81 -9.90 -9.38
N MET A 79 9.45 -8.85 -10.10
CA MET A 79 8.27 -8.84 -10.96
C MET A 79 8.56 -8.22 -12.33
N ASP A 80 7.87 -8.73 -13.34
CA ASP A 80 7.82 -8.09 -14.65
C ASP A 80 6.88 -6.88 -14.62
N VAL A 81 7.32 -5.80 -15.25
CA VAL A 81 6.58 -4.56 -15.41
C VAL A 81 6.12 -4.45 -16.86
N PRO A 82 4.80 -4.51 -17.12
CA PRO A 82 4.27 -4.31 -18.46
C PRO A 82 4.62 -2.93 -18.97
N LYS A 83 5.03 -2.82 -20.24
CA LYS A 83 5.25 -1.53 -20.90
C LYS A 83 3.95 -0.75 -21.00
N CYS A 84 3.96 0.49 -20.54
CA CYS A 84 2.86 1.43 -20.62
C CYS A 84 3.26 2.58 -21.55
N ASN A 85 2.88 2.48 -22.81
CA ASN A 85 3.18 3.50 -23.81
C ASN A 85 2.14 4.64 -23.81
N ASP A 86 0.94 4.38 -23.31
CA ASP A 86 -0.17 5.33 -23.28
C ASP A 86 -0.95 5.22 -21.96
N THR A 87 -0.84 6.26 -21.14
CA THR A 87 -1.50 6.34 -19.84
C THR A 87 -3.02 6.52 -19.95
N SER A 88 -3.54 6.96 -21.10
CA SER A 88 -4.99 7.15 -21.30
C SER A 88 -5.77 5.84 -21.26
N THR A 89 -5.09 4.72 -21.53
CA THR A 89 -5.68 3.38 -21.52
C THR A 89 -5.72 2.74 -20.13
N LEU A 90 -5.11 3.39 -19.12
CA LEU A 90 -5.02 2.83 -17.77
C LEU A 90 -6.39 2.81 -17.11
N LYS A 91 -6.80 1.60 -16.71
CA LYS A 91 -8.05 1.40 -15.97
C LYS A 91 -7.85 1.70 -14.49
N VAL A 92 -8.58 2.69 -13.98
CA VAL A 92 -8.64 2.98 -12.55
C VAL A 92 -9.58 1.99 -11.86
N VAL A 93 -9.08 1.32 -10.82
CA VAL A 93 -9.78 0.34 -10.00
C VAL A 93 -9.42 0.53 -8.53
N GLY A 94 -10.18 -0.08 -7.62
CA GLY A 94 -9.88 -0.05 -6.18
C GLY A 94 -11.01 0.41 -5.27
N TRP A 95 -12.25 0.47 -5.77
CA TRP A 95 -13.42 0.71 -4.92
C TRP A 95 -13.47 -0.32 -3.78
N GLU A 96 -13.50 0.17 -2.54
CA GLU A 96 -13.61 -0.69 -1.38
C GLU A 96 -14.97 -1.42 -1.39
N ARG A 97 -14.96 -2.69 -0.98
CA ARG A 97 -16.18 -3.48 -0.85
C ARG A 97 -16.87 -3.14 0.48
N ASN A 98 -18.19 -2.97 0.45
CA ASN A 98 -18.99 -2.83 1.66
C ASN A 98 -19.16 -4.17 2.40
N ALA A 99 -19.87 -4.18 3.53
CA ALA A 99 -20.14 -5.37 4.32
C ALA A 99 -20.89 -6.50 3.56
N ARG A 100 -21.56 -6.18 2.45
CA ARG A 100 -22.21 -7.16 1.55
C ARG A 100 -21.28 -7.66 0.43
N GLY A 101 -20.00 -7.30 0.49
CA GLY A 101 -19.01 -7.65 -0.54
C GLY A 101 -19.15 -6.89 -1.86
N LYS A 102 -20.05 -5.90 -1.96
CA LYS A 102 -20.27 -5.11 -3.18
C LYS A 102 -19.49 -3.80 -3.14
N THR A 103 -19.04 -3.31 -4.28
CA THR A 103 -18.46 -1.97 -4.40
C THR A 103 -19.55 -0.92 -4.20
N GLY A 104 -19.52 -0.18 -3.10
CA GLY A 104 -20.54 0.80 -2.77
C GLY A 104 -20.29 1.45 -1.41
N PRO A 105 -21.05 2.50 -1.08
CA PRO A 105 -20.82 3.27 0.13
C PRO A 105 -21.00 2.43 1.40
N ARG A 106 -20.26 2.81 2.46
CA ARG A 106 -20.48 2.36 3.83
C ARG A 106 -21.24 3.44 4.58
N LYS A 107 -22.24 3.06 5.35
CA LYS A 107 -22.97 3.93 6.30
C LYS A 107 -22.78 3.35 7.69
N VAL A 108 -22.51 4.21 8.66
CA VAL A 108 -22.45 3.87 10.08
C VAL A 108 -23.37 4.83 10.83
N ASP A 109 -24.11 4.29 11.80
CA ASP A 109 -24.87 5.10 12.76
C ASP A 109 -24.05 5.22 14.03
N LEU A 110 -23.80 6.45 14.46
CA LEU A 110 -23.04 6.77 15.67
C LEU A 110 -23.93 7.29 16.80
N GLY A 111 -25.26 7.30 16.63
CA GLY A 111 -26.19 7.80 17.64
C GLY A 111 -26.01 7.10 18.99
N ALA A 112 -25.89 5.78 19.01
CA ALA A 112 -25.70 5.03 20.24
C ALA A 112 -24.46 5.43 21.06
N SER A 113 -23.42 6.01 20.45
CA SER A 113 -22.20 6.44 21.13
C SER A 113 -22.01 7.96 21.20
N MET A 114 -22.78 8.74 20.44
CA MET A 114 -22.58 10.19 20.29
C MET A 114 -23.86 11.02 20.46
N ASP A 115 -25.05 10.43 20.46
CA ASP A 115 -26.32 11.13 20.69
C ASP A 115 -26.55 11.29 22.21
N PRO A 116 -26.53 12.52 22.75
CA PRO A 116 -26.72 12.76 24.18
C PRO A 116 -28.05 12.21 24.72
N THR A 117 -29.12 12.20 23.92
CA THR A 117 -30.42 11.68 24.34
C THR A 117 -30.38 10.16 24.45
N GLN A 118 -29.78 9.46 23.48
CA GLN A 118 -29.65 8.00 23.55
C GLN A 118 -28.69 7.56 24.65
N LEU A 119 -27.59 8.28 24.84
CA LEU A 119 -26.63 8.02 25.92
C LEU A 119 -27.29 8.18 27.30
N ALA A 120 -28.10 9.23 27.49
CA ALA A 120 -28.84 9.43 28.74
C ALA A 120 -29.81 8.29 29.03
N THR A 121 -30.57 7.83 28.03
CA THR A 121 -31.46 6.67 28.17
C THR A 121 -30.68 5.40 28.55
N GLN A 122 -29.59 5.09 27.85
CA GLN A 122 -28.76 3.92 28.15
C GLN A 122 -28.15 3.96 29.56
N ALA A 123 -27.77 5.15 30.05
CA ALA A 123 -27.23 5.32 31.40
C ALA A 123 -28.29 5.06 32.48
N VAL A 124 -29.57 5.32 32.20
CA VAL A 124 -30.68 4.98 33.12
C VAL A 124 -30.90 3.46 33.14
N ASP A 125 -30.96 2.82 31.97
CA ASP A 125 -31.18 1.37 31.86
C ASP A 125 -30.06 0.54 32.53
N LEU A 126 -28.83 1.06 32.56
CA LEU A 126 -27.68 0.38 33.19
C LEU A 126 -27.65 0.50 34.72
N ASN A 127 -28.35 1.49 35.29
CA ASN A 127 -28.36 1.76 36.73
C ASN A 127 -29.52 1.09 37.49
N LEU A 128 -30.36 0.32 36.79
CA LEU A 128 -31.43 -0.51 37.34
C LEU A 128 -30.94 -1.95 37.58
#